data_AF-A0A960V4X4-F1
#
_entry.id   AF-A0A960V4X4-F1
#
_cell.length_a   1.000
_cell.length_b   1.000
_cell.length_c   1.000
_cell.angle_alpha   90.00
_cell.angle_beta   90.00
_cell.angle_gamma   90.00
#
_symmetry.space_group_name_H-M   'P 1'
#
loop_
_entity.id
_entity.type
_entity.pdbx_description
1 polymer ?
#
loop_
_entity_poly.entity_id
_entity_poly.type
_entity_poly.pdbx_seq_one_letter_code
_entity_poly.pdbx_strand_id
1 'polypeptide(L)' 'TDGDLRRAILKFDSIRSCQIADIMTRNPVSIPKGTLAIKALRLMQNRSSQISVIPVVNQHNQPIGLIRMHDLIGAGL' A
#
# COMPACT_ATOMS: atom_id res chain seq x y z
N THR A 1 2.84 -5.65 -2.32
CA THR A 1 3.98 -4.94 -2.96
C THR A 1 5.12 -5.92 -3.16
N ASP A 2 6.19 -5.53 -3.85
CA ASP A 2 7.41 -6.36 -3.98
C ASP A 2 7.97 -6.79 -2.62
N GLY A 3 7.77 -5.98 -1.59
CA GLY A 3 8.10 -6.33 -0.20
C GLY A 3 7.30 -7.53 0.33
N ASP A 4 6.01 -7.62 0.02
CA ASP A 4 5.17 -8.78 0.40
C ASP A 4 5.64 -10.04 -0.34
N LEU A 5 5.95 -9.91 -1.64
CA LEU A 5 6.46 -11.02 -2.44
C LEU A 5 7.81 -11.52 -1.93
N ARG A 6 8.75 -10.60 -1.66
CA ARG A 6 10.05 -10.94 -1.08
C ARG A 6 9.90 -11.67 0.25
N ARG A 7 9.02 -11.18 1.14
CA ARG A 7 8.73 -11.84 2.43
C ARG A 7 8.11 -13.21 2.24
N ALA A 8 7.21 -13.38 1.28
CA ALA A 8 6.59 -14.67 0.99
C ALA A 8 7.62 -15.69 0.48
N ILE A 9 8.49 -15.30 -0.44
CA ILE A 9 9.55 -16.19 -0.97
C ILE A 9 10.51 -16.66 0.14
N LEU A 10 10.82 -15.79 1.11
CA LEU A 10 11.67 -16.16 2.24
C LEU A 10 10.97 -17.05 3.28
N LYS A 11 9.63 -17.03 3.32
CA LYS A 11 8.83 -17.68 4.36
C LYS A 11 8.25 -19.03 3.92
N PHE A 12 7.96 -19.20 2.63
CA PHE A 12 7.30 -20.39 2.10
C PHE A 12 8.20 -21.10 1.10
N ASP A 13 8.30 -22.43 1.23
CA ASP A 13 9.08 -23.27 0.30
C ASP A 13 8.58 -23.17 -1.15
N SER A 14 7.27 -22.95 -1.31
CA SER A 14 6.65 -22.68 -2.61
C SER A 14 5.55 -21.63 -2.50
N ILE A 15 5.78 -20.46 -3.11
CA ILE A 15 4.77 -19.41 -3.22
C ILE A 15 3.61 -19.78 -4.15
N ARG A 16 3.79 -20.78 -5.04
CA ARG A 16 2.78 -21.17 -6.03
C ARG A 16 1.57 -21.84 -5.38
N SER A 17 1.77 -22.46 -4.22
CA SER A 17 0.71 -23.10 -3.44
C SER A 17 0.05 -22.17 -2.42
N CYS A 18 0.58 -20.97 -2.22
CA CYS A 18 0.01 -20.00 -1.29
C CYS A 18 -1.21 -19.31 -1.90
N GLN A 19 -2.26 -19.13 -1.11
CA GLN A 19 -3.35 -18.25 -1.48
C GLN A 19 -2.94 -16.79 -1.25
N ILE A 20 -3.53 -15.85 -1.98
CA ILE A 20 -3.29 -14.41 -1.76
C ILE A 20 -3.59 -14.02 -0.31
N ALA A 21 -4.61 -14.63 0.30
CA ALA A 21 -4.99 -14.41 1.70
C ALA A 21 -3.90 -14.81 2.72
N ASP A 22 -2.95 -15.66 2.32
CA ASP A 22 -1.84 -16.13 3.16
C ASP A 22 -0.65 -15.15 3.16
N ILE A 23 -0.53 -14.34 2.10
CA ILE A 23 0.62 -13.46 1.86
C ILE A 23 0.27 -11.97 1.89
N MET A 24 -1.01 -11.61 1.74
CA MET A 24 -1.43 -10.21 1.68
C MET A 24 -1.32 -9.51 3.04
N THR A 25 -1.08 -8.20 3.02
CA THR A 25 -1.28 -7.35 4.19
C THR A 25 -2.79 -7.21 4.44
N ARG A 26 -3.32 -7.86 5.49
CA ARG A 26 -4.77 -7.91 5.77
C ARG A 26 -5.39 -6.57 6.12
N ASN A 27 -4.63 -5.69 6.77
CA ASN A 27 -5.07 -4.35 7.14
C ASN A 27 -4.11 -3.31 6.55
N PRO A 28 -4.20 -3.05 5.23
CA PRO A 28 -3.32 -2.08 4.60
C PRO A 28 -3.64 -0.68 5.12
N VAL A 29 -2.61 0.16 5.20
CA VAL A 29 -2.80 1.59 5.47
C VAL A 29 -3.52 2.18 4.27
N SER A 30 -4.65 2.84 4.48
CA SER A 30 -5.44 3.51 3.44
C SER A 30 -5.74 4.95 3.83
N ILE A 31 -6.21 5.74 2.86
CA ILE A 31 -6.67 7.12 3.08
C ILE A 31 -8.08 7.34 2.53
N PRO A 32 -8.91 8.18 3.18
CA PRO A 32 -10.21 8.55 2.63
C PRO A 32 -10.09 9.35 1.33
N LYS A 33 -11.10 9.22 0.46
CA LYS A 33 -11.29 10.13 -0.69
C LYS A 33 -11.24 11.59 -0.23
N GLY A 34 -10.53 12.43 -0.98
CA GLY A 34 -10.39 13.87 -0.69
C GLY A 34 -9.26 14.20 0.28
N THR A 35 -8.50 13.22 0.76
CA THR A 35 -7.26 13.46 1.51
C THR A 35 -6.28 14.27 0.67
N LEU A 36 -5.72 15.33 1.25
CA LEU A 36 -4.70 16.15 0.57
C LEU A 36 -3.50 15.29 0.17
N ALA A 37 -3.03 15.47 -1.06
CA ALA A 37 -1.90 14.71 -1.61
C ALA A 37 -0.63 14.84 -0.75
N ILE A 38 -0.34 16.03 -0.21
CA ILE A 38 0.79 16.22 0.72
C ILE A 38 0.62 15.45 2.04
N LYS A 39 -0.62 15.28 2.53
CA LYS A 39 -0.89 14.45 3.72
C LYS A 39 -0.69 12.97 3.40
N ALA A 40 -1.13 12.53 2.21
CA ALA A 40 -0.87 11.18 1.73
C ALA A 40 0.63 10.90 1.63
N LEU A 41 1.41 11.79 1.00
CA LEU A 41 2.86 11.66 0.87
C LEU A 41 3.56 11.57 2.23
N ARG A 42 3.22 12.48 3.16
CA ARG A 42 3.77 12.44 4.53
C ARG A 42 3.41 11.14 5.25
N LEU A 43 2.17 10.65 5.11
CA LEU A 43 1.76 9.38 5.71
C LEU A 43 2.55 8.21 5.10
N MET A 44 2.92 8.27 3.83
CA MET A 44 3.71 7.22 3.18
C MET A 44 5.18 7.21 3.65
N GLN A 45 5.76 8.39 3.91
CA GLN A 45 7.17 8.58 4.32
C GLN A 45 7.41 8.48 5.84
N ASN A 46 6.51 9.04 6.65
CA ASN A 46 6.69 9.19 8.11
C ASN A 46 6.15 7.97 8.87
N ARG A 47 6.63 6.79 8.50
CA ARG A 47 6.29 5.51 9.13
C ARG A 47 7.56 4.70 9.33
N SER A 48 7.58 3.88 10.37
CA SER A 48 8.66 2.91 10.60
C SER A 48 8.82 1.93 9.42
N SER A 49 7.70 1.60 8.76
CA SER A 49 7.69 0.87 7.50
C SER A 49 7.07 1.76 6.42
N GLN A 50 7.92 2.37 5.61
CA GLN A 50 7.52 3.22 4.49
C GLN A 50 6.79 2.40 3.43
N ILE A 51 5.80 3.03 2.80
CA ILE A 51 4.99 2.41 1.75
C ILE A 51 5.05 3.26 0.50
N SER A 52 5.28 2.65 -0.66
CA SER A 52 5.31 3.36 -1.95
C SER A 52 3.93 3.45 -2.61
N VAL A 53 2.92 2.82 -2.02
CA VAL A 53 1.57 2.72 -2.57
C VAL A 53 0.56 2.84 -1.44
N ILE A 54 -0.52 3.61 -1.65
CA ILE A 54 -1.58 3.79 -0.65
C ILE A 54 -2.97 3.69 -1.32
N PRO A 55 -3.83 2.76 -0.88
CA PRO A 55 -5.21 2.67 -1.34
C PRO A 55 -6.04 3.89 -0.90
N VAL A 56 -6.92 4.33 -1.78
CA VAL A 56 -7.93 5.36 -1.49
C VAL A 56 -9.27 4.66 -1.27
N VAL A 57 -9.94 4.95 -0.15
CA VAL A 57 -11.21 4.33 0.22
C VAL A 57 -12.37 5.34 0.25
N ASN A 58 -13.59 4.85 0.01
CA ASN A 58 -14.81 5.62 0.20
C ASN A 58 -15.28 5.59 1.68
N GLN A 59 -16.46 6.16 1.92
CA GLN A 59 -17.09 6.27 3.25
C GLN A 59 -17.41 4.90 3.88
N HIS A 60 -17.59 3.87 3.07
CA HIS A 60 -17.87 2.49 3.48
C HIS A 60 -16.59 1.64 3.57
N ASN A 61 -15.41 2.29 3.59
CA ASN A 61 -14.09 1.64 3.59
C ASN A 61 -13.83 0.72 2.38
N GLN A 62 -14.51 0.96 1.27
CA GLN A 62 -14.30 0.21 0.04
C GLN A 62 -13.22 0.90 -0.80
N PRO A 63 -12.26 0.15 -1.37
CA PRO A 63 -11.23 0.72 -2.23
C PRO A 63 -11.85 1.27 -3.51
N ILE A 64 -11.54 2.52 -3.82
CA ILE A 64 -11.99 3.23 -5.03
C ILE A 64 -10.83 3.68 -5.92
N GLY A 65 -9.59 3.47 -5.46
CA GLY A 65 -8.40 3.90 -6.17
C GLY A 65 -7.13 3.59 -5.41
N LEU A 66 -6.02 3.97 -6.01
CA LEU A 66 -4.67 3.68 -5.52
C LEU A 66 -3.73 4.79 -5.97
N ILE A 67 -2.93 5.32 -5.05
CA ILE A 67 -1.94 6.37 -5.34
C ILE A 67 -0.56 5.80 -5.09
N ARG A 68 0.36 6.05 -6.02
CA ARG A 68 1.78 5.69 -5.87
C ARG A 68 2.57 6.92 -5.47
N MET A 69 3.53 6.75 -4.56
CA MET A 69 4.35 7.84 -4.02
C MET A 69 5.07 8.58 -5.13
N HIS A 70 5.62 7.86 -6.11
CA HIS A 70 6.37 8.46 -7.21
C HIS A 70 5.49 9.29 -8.15
N ASP A 71 4.18 9.03 -8.22
CA ASP A 71 3.25 9.87 -8.98
C ASP A 71 3.06 11.22 -8.26
N LEU A 72 3.06 11.23 -6.92
CA LEU A 72 3.00 12.45 -6.12
C LEU A 72 4.29 13.28 -6.24
N ILE A 73 5.45 12.63 -6.13
CA ILE A 73 6.75 13.29 -6.29
C ILE A 73 6.92 13.84 -7.71
N GLY A 74 6.55 13.05 -8.73
CA GLY A 74 6.59 13.47 -10.13
C GLY A 74 5.67 14.67 -10.43
N ALA A 75 4.61 14.86 -9.64
CA ALA A 75 3.73 16.01 -9.71
C ALA A 75 4.25 17.25 -8.95
N GLY A 76 5.43 17.17 -8.31
CA GLY A 76 6.09 18.29 -7.64
C GLY A 76 5.72 18.48 -6.16
N LEU A 77 5.28 17.42 -5.47
CA LEU A 77 4.98 17.43 -4.04
C LEU A 77 6.16 17.00 -3.16
#